data_AF-A0A7C2XZ92-F1
#
_entry.id   AF-A0A7C2XZ92-F1
#
_cell.length_a   1.000
_cell.length_b   1.000
_cell.length_c   1.000
_cell.angle_alpha   90.00
_cell.angle_beta   90.00
_cell.angle_gamma   90.00
#
_symmetry.space_group_name_H-M   'P 1'
#
loop_
_entity.id
_entity.type
_entity.pdbx_description
1 polymer ?
#
loop_
_entity_poly.entity_id
_entity_poly.type
_entity_poly.pdbx_seq_one_letter_code
_entity_poly.pdbx_strand_id
1 'polypeptide(L)'
;MDEKKGFSASYSGMYFVILMLVMFIIIIPEVRDAFAIGVGFVFTPLLGFGGRFPILTMIFAGLFLTIINMYARHYFIDWFQMARLQEKTRYISRKIREAYRSRDMGKLEKYRKIQQKIMMEQMKSQQ
;
A
#
# COMPACT_ATOMS: atom_id res chain seq x y z
N MET A 1 -25.26 21.48 -15.03
CA MET A 1 -24.12 22.13 -14.36
C MET A 1 -24.12 21.62 -12.94
N ASP A 2 -23.07 20.92 -12.54
CA ASP A 2 -22.40 21.02 -11.23
C ASP A 2 -21.48 19.81 -11.03
N GLU A 3 -20.33 19.98 -11.66
CA GLU A 3 -18.98 19.71 -11.15
C GLU A 3 -18.87 19.17 -9.73
N LYS A 4 -18.82 17.83 -9.61
CA LYS A 4 -17.98 17.17 -8.61
C LYS A 4 -17.13 16.12 -9.28
N LYS A 5 -16.11 16.58 -10.00
CA LYS A 5 -14.97 15.74 -10.38
C LYS A 5 -14.18 15.45 -9.11
N GLY A 6 -14.56 14.37 -8.43
CA GLY A 6 -13.71 13.75 -7.42
C GLY A 6 -12.37 13.48 -8.08
N PHE A 7 -11.33 14.12 -7.55
CA PHE A 7 -9.95 13.93 -7.94
C PHE A 7 -9.57 12.48 -7.64
N SER A 8 -9.88 11.56 -8.57
CA SER A 8 -9.30 10.22 -8.56
C SER A 8 -7.87 10.37 -9.06
N ALA A 9 -7.00 10.88 -8.20
CA ALA A 9 -5.59 10.66 -8.38
C ALA A 9 -5.40 9.13 -8.41
N SER A 10 -5.17 8.59 -9.60
CA SER A 10 -4.36 7.38 -9.74
C SER A 10 -3.17 7.54 -8.79
N TYR A 11 -2.72 6.51 -8.09
CA TYR A 11 -1.64 6.60 -7.10
C TYR A 11 -0.47 7.50 -7.57
N SER A 12 -0.15 7.45 -8.87
CA SER A 12 0.78 8.36 -9.57
C SER A 12 0.44 9.86 -9.47
N GLY A 13 -0.81 10.26 -9.66
CA GLY A 13 -1.28 11.65 -9.52
C GLY A 13 -1.31 12.14 -8.07
N MET A 14 -1.54 11.25 -7.09
CA MET A 14 -1.48 11.63 -5.67
C MET A 14 -0.03 11.91 -5.26
N TYR A 15 0.91 11.06 -5.70
CA TYR A 15 2.34 11.32 -5.50
C TYR A 15 2.79 12.62 -6.18
N PHE A 16 2.25 12.96 -7.34
CA PHE A 16 2.56 14.21 -8.02
C PHE A 16 2.11 15.45 -7.23
N VAL A 17 0.89 15.43 -6.67
CA VAL A 17 0.40 16.53 -5.82
C VAL A 17 1.23 16.67 -4.54
N ILE A 18 1.58 15.55 -3.91
CA ILE A 18 2.44 15.56 -2.71
C ILE A 18 3.82 16.11 -3.05
N LEU A 19 4.40 15.71 -4.19
CA LEU A 19 5.70 16.21 -4.66
C LEU A 19 5.65 17.73 -4.88
N MET A 20 4.61 18.24 -5.53
CA MET A 20 4.42 19.68 -5.75
C MET A 20 4.33 20.45 -4.42
N LEU A 21 3.61 19.91 -3.43
CA LEU A 21 3.49 20.52 -2.12
C LEU A 21 4.84 20.58 -1.40
N VAL A 22 5.59 19.47 -1.41
CA VAL A 22 6.95 19.42 -0.84
C VAL A 22 7.88 20.42 -1.52
N MET A 23 7.78 20.55 -2.85
CA MET A 23 8.58 21.52 -3.60
C MET A 23 8.27 22.96 -3.17
N PHE A 24 7.00 23.28 -2.93
CA PHE A 24 6.57 24.59 -2.45
C PHE A 24 7.13 24.92 -1.04
N ILE A 25 7.17 23.93 -0.15
CA ILE A 25 7.76 24.06 1.19
C ILE A 25 9.26 24.38 1.11
N ILE A 26 9.99 23.78 0.16
CA ILE A 26 11.44 23.99 0.02
C ILE A 26 11.76 25.36 -0.58
N ILE A 27 10.95 25.83 -1.52
CA ILE A 27 11.19 27.08 -2.26
C ILE A 27 10.92 28.31 -1.40
N ILE A 28 9.90 28.28 -0.53
CA ILE A 28 9.52 29.44 0.28
C ILE A 28 10.26 29.40 1.62
N PRO A 29 11.18 30.34 1.90
CA PRO A 29 12.02 30.29 3.10
C PRO A 29 11.21 30.33 4.40
N GLU A 30 10.14 31.12 4.45
CA GLU A 30 9.30 31.26 5.64
C GLU A 30 8.56 29.95 5.98
N VAL A 31 8.02 29.28 4.96
CA VAL A 31 7.32 27.99 5.12
C VAL A 31 8.33 26.91 5.48
N ARG A 32 9.51 26.92 4.85
CA ARG A 32 10.61 26.02 5.18
C ARG A 32 11.01 26.14 6.64
N ASP A 33 11.23 27.35 7.14
CA ASP A 33 11.75 27.58 8.49
C ASP A 33 10.68 27.28 9.55
N ALA A 34 9.42 27.67 9.30
CA ALA A 34 8.29 27.26 10.16
C ALA A 34 8.14 25.73 10.21
N PHE A 35 8.28 25.06 9.07
CA PHE A 35 8.23 23.61 8.99
C PHE A 35 9.43 22.97 9.69
N ALA A 36 10.64 23.52 9.53
CA ALA A 36 11.86 23.04 10.18
C ALA A 36 11.81 23.18 11.71
N ILE A 37 11.22 24.27 12.23
CA ILE A 37 11.02 24.45 13.67
C ILE A 37 9.98 23.46 14.20
N GLY A 38 8.85 23.28 13.50
CA GLY A 38 7.80 22.35 13.92
C GLY A 38 8.26 20.88 13.88
N VAL A 39 8.90 20.47 12.79
CA VAL A 39 9.49 19.14 12.64
C VAL A 39 10.66 18.98 13.61
N GLY A 40 11.52 19.98 13.75
CA GLY A 40 12.62 19.97 14.70
C GLY A 40 12.13 19.75 16.14
N PHE A 41 11.09 20.44 16.59
CA PHE A 41 10.56 20.29 17.94
C PHE A 41 10.06 18.88 18.26
N VAL A 42 9.50 18.17 17.28
CA VAL A 42 8.96 16.81 17.47
C VAL A 42 10.02 15.74 17.23
N PHE A 43 10.80 15.85 16.16
CA PHE A 43 11.75 14.81 15.76
C PHE A 43 13.08 14.88 16.52
N THR A 44 13.50 16.05 17.01
CA THR A 44 14.73 16.19 17.81
C THR A 44 14.66 15.46 19.16
N PRO A 45 13.55 15.48 19.92
CA PRO A 45 13.44 14.67 21.14
C PRO A 45 13.15 13.19 20.87
N LEU A 46 12.36 12.86 19.83
CA LEU A 46 12.00 11.48 19.52
C LEU A 46 13.16 10.66 18.93
N LEU A 47 13.99 11.29 18.10
CA LEU A 47 15.07 10.60 17.40
C LEU A 47 16.45 11.20 17.70
N GLY A 48 16.55 12.52 17.88
CA GLY A 48 17.82 13.23 17.89
C GLY A 48 18.76 12.98 19.07
N PHE A 49 18.31 12.43 20.22
CA PHE A 49 19.12 12.31 21.45
C PHE A 49 19.95 13.60 21.76
N GLY A 50 19.35 14.78 21.54
CA GLY A 50 20.01 16.08 21.72
C GLY A 50 21.18 16.36 20.75
N GLY A 51 21.29 15.64 19.63
CA GLY A 51 22.36 15.77 18.62
C GLY A 51 23.66 15.05 18.97
N ARG A 52 23.72 14.35 20.11
CA ARG A 52 24.98 13.85 20.69
C ARG A 52 25.41 12.50 20.12
N PHE A 53 24.48 11.70 19.60
CA PHE A 53 24.74 10.36 19.05
C PHE A 53 23.97 10.10 17.73
N PRO A 54 24.34 10.77 16.63
CA PRO A 54 23.61 10.72 15.36
C PRO A 54 23.49 9.31 14.75
N ILE A 55 24.49 8.44 14.98
CA ILE A 55 24.46 7.06 14.47
C ILE A 55 23.41 6.22 15.21
N LEU A 56 23.32 6.37 16.53
CA LEU A 56 22.35 5.62 17.36
C LEU A 56 20.92 6.12 17.09
N THR A 57 20.76 7.44 16.93
CA THR A 57 19.53 8.07 16.43
C THR A 57 19.01 7.42 15.16
N MET A 58 19.85 7.27 14.13
CA MET A 58 19.40 6.71 12.85
C MET A 58 18.98 5.24 12.95
N ILE A 59 19.68 4.44 13.75
CA ILE A 59 19.34 3.03 13.97
C ILE A 59 17.99 2.91 14.69
N PHE A 60 17.79 3.66 15.77
CA PHE A 60 16.51 3.65 16.49
C PHE A 60 15.37 4.22 15.64
N ALA A 61 15.62 5.27 14.87
CA ALA A 61 14.65 5.83 13.93
C ALA A 61 14.21 4.81 12.89
N GLY A 62 15.16 4.11 12.26
CA GLY A 62 14.88 3.10 11.26
C GLY A 62 14.10 1.91 11.84
N LEU A 63 14.47 1.43 13.02
CA LEU A 63 13.76 0.36 13.71
C LEU A 63 12.35 0.79 14.11
N PHE A 64 12.20 1.97 14.69
CA PHE A 64 10.90 2.51 15.13
C PHE A 64 9.96 2.70 13.94
N LEU A 65 10.44 3.27 12.83
CA LEU A 65 9.67 3.43 11.61
C LEU A 65 9.23 2.06 11.03
N THR A 66 10.12 1.08 11.04
CA THR A 66 9.82 -0.28 10.57
C THR A 66 8.73 -0.94 11.42
N ILE A 67 8.82 -0.79 12.74
CA ILE A 67 7.83 -1.34 13.68
C ILE A 67 6.46 -0.68 13.47
N ILE A 68 6.41 0.65 13.36
CA ILE A 68 5.15 1.37 13.11
C ILE A 68 4.53 0.94 11.79
N ASN A 69 5.32 0.87 10.72
CA ASN A 69 4.84 0.50 9.40
C ASN A 69 4.32 -0.96 9.40
N MET A 70 5.02 -1.86 10.07
CA MET A 70 4.60 -3.25 10.22
C MET A 70 3.31 -3.38 11.05
N TYR A 71 3.20 -2.65 12.16
CA TYR A 71 2.04 -2.66 13.03
C TYR A 71 0.80 -2.12 12.33
N ALA A 72 0.92 -0.97 11.65
CA ALA A 72 -0.16 -0.39 10.87
C ALA A 72 -0.64 -1.40 9.82
N ARG A 73 0.27 -1.98 9.03
CA ARG A 73 -0.07 -2.99 8.02
C ARG A 73 -0.77 -4.21 8.63
N HIS A 74 -0.31 -4.67 9.79
CA HIS A 74 -0.90 -5.82 10.45
C HIS A 74 -2.35 -5.57 10.90
N TYR A 75 -2.66 -4.36 11.35
CA TYR A 75 -4.01 -3.98 11.78
C TYR A 75 -5.01 -3.90 10.61
N PHE A 76 -4.57 -3.43 9.44
CA PHE A 76 -5.48 -3.20 8.31
C PHE A 76 -5.65 -4.39 7.36
N ILE A 77 -4.73 -5.37 7.37
CA ILE A 77 -4.83 -6.52 6.45
C ILE A 77 -5.72 -7.60 7.06
N ASP A 78 -6.82 -7.91 6.39
CA ASP A 78 -7.62 -9.11 6.65
C ASP A 78 -6.91 -10.38 6.15
N TRP A 79 -6.02 -10.92 6.98
CA TRP A 79 -5.26 -12.14 6.69
C TRP A 79 -6.14 -13.35 6.34
N PHE A 80 -7.35 -13.43 6.91
CA PHE A 80 -8.30 -14.50 6.63
C PHE A 80 -8.89 -14.47 5.22
N GLN A 81 -9.16 -13.27 4.68
CA GLN A 81 -9.70 -13.14 3.32
C GLN A 81 -8.65 -13.52 2.28
N MET A 82 -7.42 -13.06 2.48
CA MET A 82 -6.25 -13.41 1.67
C MET A 82 -6.00 -14.92 1.65
N ALA A 83 -6.06 -15.59 2.80
CA ALA A 83 -5.86 -17.03 2.91
C ALA A 83 -6.93 -17.83 2.14
N ARG A 84 -8.22 -17.48 2.31
CA ARG A 84 -9.32 -18.14 1.59
C ARG A 84 -9.23 -17.94 0.07
N LEU A 85 -8.81 -16.77 -0.37
CA LEU A 85 -8.62 -16.46 -1.79
C LEU A 85 -7.47 -17.29 -2.40
N GLN A 86 -6.37 -17.43 -1.67
CA GLN A 86 -5.26 -18.29 -2.08
C GLN A 86 -5.69 -19.75 -2.19
N GLU A 87 -6.45 -20.26 -1.22
CA GLU A 87 -6.95 -21.64 -1.24
C GLU A 87 -7.90 -21.89 -2.43
N LYS A 88 -8.88 -21.00 -2.64
CA LYS A 88 -9.81 -21.05 -3.79
C LYS A 88 -9.05 -21.04 -5.12
N THR A 89 -8.04 -20.18 -5.25
CA THR A 89 -7.21 -20.10 -6.45
C THR A 89 -6.47 -21.43 -6.71
N ARG A 90 -5.85 -22.01 -5.67
CA ARG A 90 -5.16 -23.30 -5.76
C ARG A 90 -6.10 -24.45 -6.13
N TYR A 91 -7.32 -24.46 -5.58
CA TYR A 91 -8.34 -25.45 -5.93
C TYR A 91 -8.76 -25.34 -7.41
N ILE A 92 -9.06 -24.13 -7.88
CA ILE A 92 -9.47 -23.89 -9.27
C ILE A 92 -8.36 -24.24 -10.26
N SER A 93 -7.11 -23.89 -9.98
CA SER A 93 -5.98 -24.29 -10.84
C SER A 93 -5.84 -25.81 -10.95
N ARG A 94 -6.10 -26.57 -9.88
CA ARG A 94 -6.12 -28.05 -9.93
C ARG A 94 -7.26 -28.56 -10.81
N LYS A 95 -8.48 -28.04 -10.63
CA LYS A 95 -9.65 -28.42 -11.42
C LYS A 95 -9.52 -28.11 -12.92
N ILE A 96 -8.88 -27.00 -13.26
CA ILE A 96 -8.56 -26.68 -14.66
C ILE A 96 -7.62 -27.74 -15.26
N ARG A 97 -6.55 -28.12 -14.55
CA ARG A 97 -5.62 -29.16 -15.02
C ARG A 97 -6.28 -30.53 -15.16
N GLU A 98 -7.15 -30.90 -14.22
CA GLU A 98 -7.96 -32.12 -14.30
C GLU A 98 -8.91 -32.08 -15.50
N ALA A 99 -9.58 -30.95 -15.76
CA ALA A 99 -10.50 -30.79 -16.88
C ALA A 99 -9.80 -30.88 -18.25
N TYR A 100 -8.56 -30.36 -18.37
CA TYR A 100 -7.75 -30.56 -19.57
C TYR A 100 -7.40 -32.04 -19.81
N ARG A 101 -7.08 -32.79 -18.75
CA ARG A 101 -6.79 -34.23 -18.85
C ARG A 101 -8.04 -35.03 -19.23
N SER A 102 -9.21 -34.64 -18.73
CA SER A 102 -10.47 -35.34 -19.01
C SER A 102 -11.15 -34.91 -20.33
N ARG A 103 -10.56 -33.96 -21.09
CA ARG A 103 -11.12 -33.40 -22.34
C ARG A 103 -12.57 -32.90 -22.24
N ASP A 104 -13.00 -32.54 -21.03
CA ASP A 104 -14.37 -32.07 -20.78
C ASP A 104 -14.43 -30.56 -21.00
N MET A 105 -14.78 -30.16 -22.23
CA MET A 105 -14.83 -28.77 -22.65
C MET A 105 -15.85 -27.95 -21.85
N GLY A 106 -16.97 -28.56 -21.42
CA GLY A 106 -18.01 -27.88 -20.64
C GLY A 106 -17.55 -27.54 -19.22
N LYS A 107 -16.84 -28.45 -18.55
CA LYS A 107 -16.24 -28.17 -17.24
C LYS A 107 -15.09 -27.17 -17.34
N LEU A 108 -14.30 -27.21 -18.41
CA LEU A 108 -13.20 -26.29 -18.61
C LEU A 108 -13.66 -24.84 -18.71
N GLU A 109 -14.70 -24.56 -19.49
CA GLU A 109 -15.25 -23.20 -19.63
C GLU A 109 -15.79 -22.67 -18.29
N LYS A 110 -16.48 -23.53 -17.51
CA LYS A 110 -16.96 -23.19 -16.17
C LYS A 110 -15.82 -22.79 -15.23
N TYR A 111 -14.74 -23.57 -15.18
CA TYR A 111 -13.60 -23.26 -14.31
C TYR A 111 -12.82 -22.01 -14.76
N ARG A 112 -12.72 -21.75 -16.07
CA ARG A 112 -12.14 -20.50 -16.60
C ARG A 112 -12.95 -19.27 -16.20
N LYS A 113 -14.29 -19.34 -16.26
CA LYS A 113 -15.17 -18.26 -15.75
C LYS A 113 -14.95 -17.99 -14.26
N ILE A 114 -14.76 -19.04 -13.45
CA ILE A 114 -14.45 -18.88 -12.02
C ILE A 114 -13.07 -18.24 -11.80
N GLN A 115 -12.06 -18.64 -12.58
CA GLN A 115 -10.72 -18.03 -12.53
C GLN A 115 -10.76 -16.53 -12.83
N GLN A 116 -11.52 -16.12 -13.87
CA GLN A 116 -11.71 -14.72 -14.21
C GLN A 116 -12.44 -13.95 -13.08
N LYS A 117 -13.46 -14.55 -12.45
CA LYS A 117 -14.13 -13.95 -11.28
C LYS A 117 -13.17 -13.72 -10.12
N ILE A 118 -12.33 -14.69 -9.79
CA ILE A 118 -11.29 -14.55 -8.76
C ILE A 118 -10.32 -13.41 -9.10
N MET A 119 -9.92 -13.27 -10.37
CA MET A 119 -9.05 -12.19 -10.82
C MET A 119 -9.72 -10.81 -10.69
N MET A 120 -11.02 -10.70 -11.03
CA MET A 120 -11.79 -9.47 -10.84
C MET A 120 -11.98 -9.13 -9.35
N GLU A 121 -12.22 -10.13 -8.50
CA GLU A 121 -12.28 -9.94 -7.04
C GLU A 121 -10.93 -9.45 -6.49
N GLN A 122 -9.81 -9.97 -6.98
CA GLN A 122 -8.47 -9.49 -6.61
C GLN A 122 -8.25 -8.03 -7.01
N MET A 123 -8.65 -7.64 -8.22
CA MET A 123 -8.56 -6.25 -8.67
C MET A 123 -9.39 -5.31 -7.80
N LYS A 124 -10.61 -5.72 -7.43
CA LYS A 124 -11.49 -4.94 -6.55
C LYS A 124 -10.97 -4.85 -5.11
N SER A 125 -10.24 -5.85 -4.63
CA SER A 125 -9.62 -5.82 -3.30
C SER A 125 -8.34 -4.97 -3.24
N GLN A 126 -7.77 -4.62 -4.40
CA GLN A 126 -6.56 -3.79 -4.52
C GLN A 126 -6.86 -2.34 -4.95
N GLN A 127 -8.11 -2.04 -5.32
CA GLN A 127 -8.63 -0.69 -5.60
C GLN A 127 -9.28 -0.10 -4.36
#